data_AF-A0A819JB46-F1
#
_entry.id   AF-A0A819JB46-F1
#
_cell.length_a   1.000
_cell.length_b   1.000
_cell.length_c   1.000
_cell.angle_alpha   90.00
_cell.angle_beta   90.00
_cell.angle_gamma   90.00
#
_symmetry.space_group_name_H-M   'P 1'
#
loop_
_entity.id
_entity.type
_entity.pdbx_description
1 polymer ?
#
loop_
_entity_poly.entity_id
_entity_poly.type
_entity_poly.pdbx_seq_one_letter_code
_entity_poly.pdbx_strand_id
1 'polypeptide(L)'
;MFPNLQYLNFGRSSIYDERLSFGLRASTVISTNLLELHVCLNTFDDCLYLLDGHFNQLHTLYVYLSVIGDLNKRVNNMKKLPSLKCFWLHCKRLAFVYDELILPLLQQMSNLEKLDLYINVVERKTFFDGNDLKMNIINHMPQLNKFTFNICSLSNFYNEINLPSNEYIQRTFSNFNNKQIICWTDYFPKEKQSYCHIYSYPYQLKYYNEITNNFPGGIFINVRKVSLYNERPFEHEFFLRIEKSFPFMEELTIRNHKQQINKQFRKSKNENQDLSIIKYPYLKQINLIQTCIDYYEQFLFDTKMDLAFGVRVGMMFELVKEVTHNFTRNRTRNNCAKINYVNLCTGIQYAGYSDNFSGGKQQLPEYIKDYFPHTQID
;
A
#
# COMPACT_ATOMS: atom_id res chain seq x y z
N MET A 1 34.79 15.62 -0.81
CA MET A 1 34.22 16.03 0.48
C MET A 1 33.51 17.36 0.30
N PHE A 2 32.26 17.48 0.77
CA PHE A 2 31.48 18.72 0.69
C PHE A 2 31.29 19.27 2.11
N PRO A 3 32.25 20.03 2.67
CA PRO A 3 32.27 20.40 4.09
C PRO A 3 31.11 21.33 4.51
N ASN A 4 30.47 22.01 3.56
CA ASN A 4 29.35 22.91 3.79
C ASN A 4 27.99 22.29 3.41
N LEU A 5 27.94 20.98 3.15
CA LEU A 5 26.71 20.32 2.75
C LEU A 5 25.78 20.15 3.95
N GLN A 6 24.68 20.91 3.94
CA GLN A 6 23.64 20.90 4.98
C GLN A 6 22.43 20.03 4.63
N TYR A 7 22.17 19.83 3.33
CA TYR A 7 21.03 19.06 2.82
C TYR A 7 21.51 18.01 1.83
N LEU A 8 21.03 16.77 1.98
CA LEU A 8 21.36 15.68 1.07
C LEU A 8 20.13 14.81 0.81
N ASN A 9 19.86 14.53 -0.48
CA ASN A 9 18.72 13.73 -0.89
C ASN A 9 19.11 12.67 -1.91
N PHE A 10 18.99 11.40 -1.51
CA PHE A 10 19.16 10.22 -2.36
C PHE A 10 17.83 9.60 -2.80
N GLY A 11 16.70 10.19 -2.42
CA GLY A 11 15.36 9.66 -2.62
C GLY A 11 14.85 9.86 -4.05
N ARG A 12 15.25 8.97 -4.99
CA ARG A 12 14.43 8.58 -6.16
C ARG A 12 15.06 7.58 -7.13
N SER A 13 16.35 7.25 -7.03
CA SER A 13 16.82 6.03 -7.68
C SER A 13 16.28 4.86 -6.87
N SER A 14 15.53 3.95 -7.50
CA SER A 14 15.44 2.59 -6.99
C SER A 14 16.86 2.04 -7.02
N ILE A 15 17.57 2.20 -5.91
CA ILE A 15 18.92 1.69 -5.73
C ILE A 15 18.77 0.19 -5.50
N TYR A 16 18.47 -0.53 -6.58
CA TYR A 16 18.64 -1.98 -6.65
C TYR A 16 20.13 -2.35 -6.67
N ASP A 17 21.01 -1.35 -6.76
CA ASP A 17 22.44 -1.55 -6.81
C ASP A 17 22.97 -1.65 -5.38
N GLU A 18 23.48 -2.83 -5.03
CA GLU A 18 24.34 -3.11 -3.86
C GLU A 18 25.51 -2.12 -3.75
N ARG A 19 25.74 -1.27 -4.76
CA ARG A 19 26.79 -0.27 -4.80
C ARG A 19 26.62 0.92 -3.87
N LEU A 20 25.45 1.18 -3.27
CA LEU A 20 25.36 2.20 -2.20
C LEU A 20 25.61 1.64 -0.80
N SER A 21 25.37 0.36 -0.53
CA SER A 21 25.95 -0.28 0.66
C SER A 21 27.48 -0.35 0.56
N PHE A 22 28.04 -0.33 -0.66
CA PHE A 22 29.48 -0.11 -0.90
C PHE A 22 29.92 1.37 -1.01
N GLY A 23 29.05 2.28 -1.48
CA GLY A 23 29.39 3.67 -1.82
C GLY A 23 29.07 4.70 -0.72
N LEU A 24 28.13 4.38 0.18
CA LEU A 24 27.98 4.99 1.49
C LEU A 24 28.60 4.09 2.55
N ARG A 25 29.82 3.56 2.31
CA ARG A 25 30.65 3.25 3.48
C ARG A 25 30.66 4.50 4.36
N ALA A 26 30.49 4.33 5.67
CA ALA A 26 30.42 5.40 6.65
C ALA A 26 31.60 6.40 6.57
N SER A 27 32.66 6.04 5.84
CA SER A 27 33.79 6.89 5.44
C SER A 27 33.51 7.95 4.36
N THR A 28 32.41 7.87 3.61
CA THR A 28 32.23 8.60 2.33
C THR A 28 31.39 9.88 2.48
N VAL A 29 30.53 9.94 3.50
CA VAL A 29 29.76 11.14 3.86
C VAL A 29 30.13 11.54 5.29
N ILE A 30 31.37 11.99 5.46
CA ILE A 30 31.80 12.69 6.68
C ILE A 30 31.47 14.17 6.48
N SER A 31 30.18 14.51 6.41
CA SER A 31 29.75 15.91 6.56
C SER A 31 29.28 16.08 7.99
N THR A 32 30.12 16.65 8.84
CA THR A 32 29.76 16.97 10.23
C THR A 32 28.68 18.03 10.34
N ASN A 33 28.38 18.74 9.25
CA ASN A 33 27.46 19.87 9.18
C ASN A 33 26.11 19.52 8.52
N LEU A 34 25.86 18.24 8.25
CA LEU A 34 24.60 17.80 7.63
C LEU A 34 23.43 17.98 8.62
N LEU A 35 22.43 18.76 8.22
CA LEU A 35 21.24 19.06 9.02
C LEU A 35 20.03 18.23 8.57
N GLU A 36 19.96 17.90 7.28
CA GLU A 36 18.84 17.18 6.67
C GLU A 36 19.29 16.10 5.69
N LEU A 37 18.75 14.89 5.87
CA LEU A 37 19.09 13.72 5.07
C LEU A 37 17.82 12.98 4.62
N HIS A 38 17.73 12.71 3.31
CA HIS A 38 16.70 11.85 2.71
C HIS A 38 17.36 10.64 2.07
N VAL A 39 16.96 9.44 2.49
CA VAL A 39 17.53 8.18 2.00
C VAL A 39 16.43 7.17 1.64
N CYS A 40 16.71 6.42 0.57
CA CYS A 40 15.96 5.24 0.17
C CYS A 40 16.88 4.03 0.34
N LEU A 41 16.55 3.16 1.29
CA LEU A 41 17.37 2.03 1.69
C LEU A 41 16.64 0.72 1.41
N ASN A 42 17.42 -0.33 1.14
CA ASN A 42 16.84 -1.65 0.89
C ASN A 42 16.51 -2.39 2.17
N THR A 43 17.37 -2.26 3.18
CA THR A 43 17.20 -2.94 4.47
C THR A 43 17.25 -1.98 5.64
N PHE A 44 16.71 -2.41 6.79
CA PHE A 44 16.80 -1.65 8.03
C PHE A 44 18.22 -1.57 8.60
N ASP A 45 19.05 -2.60 8.38
CA ASP A 45 20.45 -2.58 8.81
C ASP A 45 21.24 -1.44 8.17
N ASP A 46 21.02 -1.17 6.89
CA ASP A 46 21.64 -0.02 6.20
C ASP A 46 21.29 1.30 6.91
N CYS A 47 20.07 1.40 7.46
CA CYS A 47 19.65 2.55 8.25
C CYS A 47 20.42 2.61 9.58
N LEU A 48 20.57 1.47 10.27
CA LEU A 48 21.32 1.43 11.52
C LEU A 48 22.80 1.80 11.32
N TYR A 49 23.44 1.30 10.26
CA TYR A 49 24.82 1.65 9.91
C TYR A 49 24.98 3.13 9.57
N LEU A 50 24.03 3.71 8.83
CA LEU A 50 24.03 5.13 8.50
C LEU A 50 23.99 6.00 9.78
N LEU A 51 23.26 5.57 10.80
CA LEU A 51 23.01 6.34 12.01
C LEU A 51 24.04 6.14 13.13
N ASP A 52 25.00 5.21 12.98
CA ASP A 52 26.00 4.90 14.01
C ASP A 52 27.09 5.98 14.17
N GLY A 53 26.72 7.16 14.69
CA GLY A 53 27.65 8.18 15.20
C GLY A 53 28.25 9.13 14.18
N HIS A 54 27.75 9.15 12.94
CA HIS A 54 28.31 9.98 11.86
C HIS A 54 27.63 11.35 11.69
N PHE A 55 26.45 11.55 12.29
CA PHE A 55 25.63 12.74 12.05
C PHE A 55 25.16 13.45 13.32
N ASN A 56 26.10 13.93 14.13
CA ASN A 56 25.80 14.57 15.42
C ASN A 56 25.01 15.89 15.31
N GLN A 57 24.98 16.55 14.14
CA GLN A 57 24.22 17.77 13.88
C GLN A 57 22.92 17.54 13.11
N LEU A 58 22.58 16.29 12.78
CA LEU A 58 21.38 15.99 11.99
C LEU A 58 20.13 16.35 12.77
N HIS A 59 19.32 17.24 12.21
CA HIS A 59 18.04 17.66 12.77
C HIS A 59 16.88 16.89 12.17
N THR A 60 17.00 16.53 10.89
CA THR A 60 15.90 16.00 10.09
C THR A 60 16.36 14.78 9.29
N LEU A 61 15.63 13.68 9.42
CA LEU A 61 15.95 12.43 8.74
C LEU A 61 14.71 11.79 8.11
N TYR A 62 14.75 11.56 6.80
CA TYR A 62 13.73 10.84 6.04
C TYR A 62 14.29 9.50 5.57
N VAL A 63 13.64 8.41 5.96
CA VAL A 63 14.02 7.05 5.60
C VAL A 63 12.87 6.37 4.90
N TYR A 64 13.12 5.94 3.67
CA TYR A 64 12.26 5.03 2.92
C TYR A 64 12.90 3.64 2.89
N LEU A 65 12.17 2.62 3.32
CA LEU A 65 12.60 1.23 3.33
C LEU A 65 11.78 0.40 2.36
N SER A 66 12.48 -0.30 1.46
CA SER A 66 11.82 -1.23 0.53
C SER A 66 11.47 -2.56 1.21
N VAL A 67 12.35 -3.13 2.03
CA VAL A 67 12.15 -4.41 2.75
C VAL A 67 12.71 -4.30 4.18
N ILE A 68 12.03 -4.91 5.15
CA ILE A 68 12.64 -5.22 6.45
C ILE A 68 12.79 -6.74 6.49
N GLY A 69 13.98 -7.22 6.12
CA GLY A 69 14.31 -8.65 6.14
C GLY A 69 14.71 -9.12 7.54
N ASP A 70 14.63 -10.43 7.76
CA ASP A 70 15.15 -11.11 8.95
C ASP A 70 16.62 -10.73 9.16
N LEU A 71 16.91 -9.99 10.23
CA LEU A 71 18.25 -9.46 10.48
C LEU A 71 18.67 -9.62 11.95
N ASN A 72 19.95 -9.94 12.09
CA ASN A 72 20.63 -10.27 13.33
C ASN A 72 20.72 -9.05 14.27
N LYS A 73 20.08 -9.16 15.44
CA LYS A 73 20.29 -8.42 16.71
C LYS A 73 21.44 -7.39 16.71
N ARG A 74 21.20 -6.13 16.30
CA ARG A 74 22.18 -5.03 16.45
C ARG A 74 21.66 -3.69 16.98
N VAL A 75 20.40 -3.58 17.39
CA VAL A 75 19.84 -2.29 17.89
C VAL A 75 20.44 -1.84 19.22
N ASN A 76 21.01 -2.76 20.00
CA ASN A 76 21.52 -2.45 21.35
C ASN A 76 22.78 -1.57 21.39
N ASN A 77 23.41 -1.30 20.25
CA ASN A 77 24.68 -0.54 20.18
C ASN A 77 24.58 0.79 19.44
N MET A 78 23.40 1.25 19.02
CA MET A 78 23.30 2.53 18.30
C MET A 78 23.60 3.70 19.25
N LYS A 79 24.51 4.59 18.81
CA LYS A 79 24.75 5.86 19.49
C LYS A 79 23.53 6.76 19.39
N LYS A 80 23.19 7.43 20.50
CA LYS A 80 22.10 8.42 20.55
C LYS A 80 22.30 9.48 19.45
N LEU A 81 21.20 9.92 18.84
CA LEU A 81 21.15 11.05 17.90
C LEU A 81 20.57 12.28 18.62
N PRO A 82 21.35 12.97 19.48
CA PRO A 82 20.81 13.97 20.40
C PRO A 82 20.20 15.19 19.70
N SER A 83 20.68 15.54 18.51
CA SER A 83 20.22 16.70 17.74
C SER A 83 19.01 16.40 16.85
N LEU A 84 18.63 15.13 16.69
CA LEU A 84 17.54 14.75 15.80
C LEU A 84 16.21 15.24 16.38
N LYS A 85 15.53 16.10 15.63
CA LYS A 85 14.24 16.70 15.99
C LYS A 85 13.09 16.15 15.18
N CYS A 86 13.35 15.75 13.94
CA CYS A 86 12.31 15.31 13.04
C CYS A 86 12.71 14.00 12.34
N PHE A 87 11.82 13.00 12.39
CA PHE A 87 12.06 11.69 11.80
C PHE A 87 10.85 11.22 10.99
N TRP A 88 11.12 10.76 9.76
CA TRP A 88 10.14 10.15 8.88
C TRP A 88 10.58 8.75 8.55
N LEU A 89 9.77 7.77 8.92
CA LEU A 89 10.02 6.38 8.58
C LEU A 89 8.88 5.86 7.72
N HIS A 90 9.22 5.46 6.50
CA HIS A 90 8.28 4.84 5.59
C HIS A 90 8.78 3.47 5.18
N CYS A 91 8.16 2.42 5.70
CA CYS A 91 8.39 1.04 5.29
C CYS A 91 7.30 0.59 4.32
N LYS A 92 7.68 0.35 3.06
CA LYS A 92 6.72 -0.06 2.02
C LYS A 92 6.21 -1.49 2.24
N ARG A 93 7.09 -2.41 2.63
CA ARG A 93 6.77 -3.84 2.81
C ARG A 93 6.57 -4.19 4.29
N LEU A 94 6.24 -5.46 4.52
CA LEU A 94 5.93 -6.03 5.83
C LEU A 94 7.14 -5.92 6.77
N ALA A 95 6.90 -5.40 7.96
CA ALA A 95 7.83 -5.31 9.07
C ALA A 95 7.53 -6.47 10.04
N PHE A 96 8.24 -7.58 9.86
CA PHE A 96 8.16 -8.75 10.75
C PHE A 96 8.80 -8.50 12.13
N VAL A 97 9.58 -7.42 12.24
CA VAL A 97 10.47 -7.14 13.37
C VAL A 97 10.20 -5.75 13.97
N TYR A 98 8.93 -5.34 13.99
CA TYR A 98 8.55 -4.05 14.56
C TYR A 98 8.96 -3.94 16.03
N ASP A 99 8.60 -4.94 16.84
CA ASP A 99 8.85 -4.92 18.29
C ASP A 99 10.35 -5.07 18.59
N GLU A 100 11.12 -5.79 17.75
CA GLU A 100 12.55 -6.05 17.93
C GLU A 100 13.46 -4.94 17.40
N LEU A 101 13.08 -4.28 16.30
CA LEU A 101 13.96 -3.35 15.58
C LEU A 101 13.44 -1.91 15.54
N ILE A 102 12.21 -1.72 15.08
CA ILE A 102 11.65 -0.37 14.89
C ILE A 102 11.38 0.28 16.24
N LEU A 103 10.72 -0.44 17.13
CA LEU A 103 10.30 0.10 18.42
C LEU A 103 11.50 0.52 19.29
N PRO A 104 12.54 -0.30 19.50
CA PRO A 104 13.68 0.11 20.31
C PRO A 104 14.46 1.26 19.69
N LEU A 105 14.54 1.34 18.34
CA LEU A 105 15.12 2.50 17.65
C LEU A 105 14.34 3.77 17.98
N LEU A 106 13.02 3.74 17.83
CA LEU A 106 12.16 4.89 18.13
C LEU A 106 12.31 5.31 19.60
N GLN A 107 12.34 4.37 20.54
CA GLN A 107 12.50 4.65 21.97
C GLN A 107 13.84 5.33 22.32
N GLN A 108 14.87 5.16 21.51
CA GLN A 108 16.16 5.85 21.69
C GLN A 108 16.14 7.31 21.20
N MET A 109 15.13 7.71 20.42
CA MET A 109 15.00 9.06 19.84
C MET A 109 14.17 10.00 20.73
N SER A 110 14.54 10.11 22.01
CA SER A 110 13.75 10.85 23.03
C SER A 110 13.59 12.35 22.79
N ASN A 111 14.42 12.94 21.91
CA ASN A 111 14.46 14.38 21.63
C ASN A 111 13.59 14.79 20.41
N LEU A 112 12.90 13.82 19.77
CA LEU A 112 12.06 14.11 18.62
C LEU A 112 10.92 15.05 18.99
N GLU A 113 10.75 16.07 18.16
CA GLU A 113 9.63 16.99 18.17
C GLU A 113 8.56 16.57 17.14
N LYS A 114 9.00 15.94 16.03
CA LYS A 114 8.12 15.47 14.96
C LYS A 114 8.45 14.04 14.54
N LEU A 115 7.41 13.21 14.44
CA LEU A 115 7.50 11.84 13.95
C LEU A 115 6.39 11.59 12.91
N ASP A 116 6.79 11.13 11.73
CA ASP A 116 5.86 10.62 10.72
C ASP A 116 6.16 9.14 10.46
N LEU A 117 5.23 8.26 10.82
CA LEU A 117 5.44 6.81 10.81
C LEU A 117 4.48 6.09 9.85
N TYR A 118 5.03 5.45 8.83
CA TYR A 118 4.29 4.70 7.81
C TYR A 118 4.81 3.27 7.76
N ILE A 119 4.09 2.31 8.35
CA ILE A 119 4.56 0.93 8.49
C ILE A 119 3.43 -0.08 8.28
N ASN A 120 3.77 -1.23 7.72
CA ASN A 120 2.92 -2.41 7.66
C ASN A 120 3.56 -3.47 8.56
N VAL A 121 2.95 -3.79 9.71
CA VAL A 121 3.47 -4.74 10.69
C VAL A 121 2.80 -6.08 10.51
N VAL A 122 3.58 -7.17 10.62
CA VAL A 122 3.07 -8.54 10.46
C VAL A 122 3.49 -9.39 11.65
N GLU A 123 2.71 -10.43 11.95
CA GLU A 123 3.02 -11.43 12.99
C GLU A 123 3.06 -10.90 14.43
N ARG A 124 2.53 -9.70 14.65
CA ARG A 124 2.44 -9.14 16.00
C ARG A 124 1.39 -9.88 16.81
N LYS A 125 1.72 -10.20 18.07
CA LYS A 125 0.81 -10.86 19.03
C LYS A 125 -0.34 -9.97 19.50
N THR A 126 -0.17 -8.65 19.42
CA THR A 126 -1.13 -7.65 19.90
C THR A 126 -1.48 -6.66 18.80
N PHE A 127 -2.70 -6.11 18.85
CA PHE A 127 -3.11 -5.02 17.97
C PHE A 127 -2.37 -3.73 18.31
N PHE A 128 -2.16 -2.89 17.30
CA PHE A 128 -1.94 -1.48 17.56
C PHE A 128 -3.27 -0.87 18.01
N ASP A 129 -3.26 -0.21 19.16
CA ASP A 129 -4.31 0.69 19.59
C ASP A 129 -3.65 1.96 20.18
N GLY A 130 -4.47 2.88 20.68
CA GLY A 130 -3.99 4.11 21.29
C GLY A 130 -3.19 3.87 22.58
N ASN A 131 -3.48 2.79 23.33
CA ASN A 131 -2.70 2.46 24.53
C ASN A 131 -1.32 1.95 24.14
N ASP A 132 -1.24 1.07 23.14
CA ASP A 132 0.01 0.56 22.60
C ASP A 132 0.91 1.69 22.10
N LEU A 133 0.38 2.57 21.24
CA LEU A 133 1.13 3.73 20.74
C LEU A 133 1.53 4.68 21.88
N LYS A 134 0.65 4.88 22.86
CA LYS A 134 0.96 5.72 24.03
C LYS A 134 2.12 5.13 24.84
N MET A 135 2.03 3.85 25.20
CA MET A 135 3.00 3.18 26.05
C MET A 135 4.35 3.02 25.35
N ASN A 136 4.34 2.64 24.08
CA ASN A 136 5.55 2.22 23.37
C ASN A 136 6.23 3.38 22.63
N ILE A 137 5.50 4.41 22.20
CA ILE A 137 6.06 5.55 21.45
C ILE A 137 5.95 6.84 22.27
N ILE A 138 4.73 7.28 22.60
CA ILE A 138 4.50 8.63 23.14
C ILE A 138 5.21 8.84 24.48
N ASN A 139 5.12 7.88 25.40
CA ASN A 139 5.75 7.99 26.73
C ASN A 139 7.29 8.06 26.64
N HIS A 140 7.89 7.58 25.57
CA HIS A 140 9.34 7.61 25.34
C HIS A 140 9.81 8.88 24.61
N MET A 141 8.88 9.68 24.08
CA MET A 141 9.17 10.89 23.31
C MET A 141 8.45 12.11 23.91
N PRO A 142 8.85 12.59 25.10
CA PRO A 142 8.15 13.66 25.79
C PRO A 142 8.16 15.02 25.06
N GLN A 143 9.07 15.21 24.09
CA GLN A 143 9.17 16.42 23.27
C GLN A 143 8.29 16.37 22.01
N LEU A 144 7.63 15.24 21.73
CA LEU A 144 6.89 15.02 20.50
C LEU A 144 5.62 15.88 20.47
N ASN A 145 5.64 16.94 19.66
CA ASN A 145 4.51 17.85 19.49
C ASN A 145 3.69 17.54 18.23
N LYS A 146 4.27 16.81 17.28
CA LYS A 146 3.58 16.36 16.07
C LYS A 146 3.85 14.89 15.82
N PHE A 147 2.79 14.09 15.81
CA PHE A 147 2.82 12.69 15.43
C PHE A 147 1.80 12.41 14.34
N THR A 148 2.28 12.06 13.15
CA THR A 148 1.46 11.57 12.04
C THR A 148 1.79 10.10 11.85
N PHE A 149 0.78 9.28 11.63
CA PHE A 149 1.04 7.88 11.33
C PHE A 149 0.01 7.27 10.39
N ASN A 150 0.42 6.22 9.69
CA ASN A 150 -0.45 5.22 9.09
C ASN A 150 0.20 3.86 9.33
N ILE A 151 -0.47 3.06 10.14
CA ILE A 151 -0.03 1.75 10.60
C ILE A 151 -1.06 0.73 10.15
N CYS A 152 -0.63 -0.21 9.33
CA CYS A 152 -1.38 -1.44 9.04
C CYS A 152 -0.77 -2.56 9.87
N SER A 153 -1.59 -3.40 10.49
CA SER A 153 -1.13 -4.54 11.30
C SER A 153 -1.88 -5.79 10.88
N LEU A 154 -1.13 -6.82 10.51
CA LEU A 154 -1.63 -8.15 10.26
C LEU A 154 -1.19 -9.06 11.41
N SER A 155 -2.14 -9.63 12.14
CA SER A 155 -1.86 -10.43 13.32
C SER A 155 -2.49 -11.82 13.19
N ASN A 156 -1.74 -12.85 13.56
CA ASN A 156 -2.24 -14.23 13.60
C ASN A 156 -3.08 -14.40 14.88
N PHE A 157 -4.40 -14.20 14.79
CA PHE A 157 -5.31 -14.46 15.89
C PHE A 157 -6.01 -15.79 15.68
N TYR A 158 -5.75 -16.73 16.59
CA TYR A 158 -6.34 -18.05 16.53
C TYR A 158 -7.82 -18.08 16.93
N ASN A 159 -8.35 -17.03 17.58
CA ASN A 159 -9.72 -16.98 18.10
C ASN A 159 -10.42 -15.64 17.77
N GLU A 160 -11.51 -15.72 17.00
CA GLU A 160 -12.40 -14.60 16.62
C GLU A 160 -12.93 -13.77 17.81
N ILE A 161 -13.04 -14.39 18.98
CA ILE A 161 -13.83 -13.90 20.12
C ILE A 161 -13.24 -12.62 20.76
N ASN A 162 -11.96 -12.32 20.51
CA ASN A 162 -11.26 -11.23 21.19
C ASN A 162 -10.82 -10.08 20.26
N LEU A 163 -11.39 -9.98 19.06
CA LEU A 163 -11.12 -8.83 18.18
C LEU A 163 -11.71 -7.55 18.77
N PRO A 164 -10.89 -6.52 19.03
CA PRO A 164 -11.40 -5.24 19.49
C PRO A 164 -12.25 -4.60 18.38
N SER A 165 -13.40 -4.04 18.77
CA SER A 165 -14.25 -3.30 17.83
C SER A 165 -13.56 -2.01 17.39
N ASN A 166 -13.95 -1.49 16.21
CA ASN A 166 -13.47 -0.20 15.73
C ASN A 166 -13.72 0.92 16.74
N GLU A 167 -14.89 0.94 17.37
CA GLU A 167 -15.20 1.92 18.41
C GLU A 167 -14.28 1.80 19.63
N TYR A 168 -13.97 0.56 20.06
CA TYR A 168 -13.04 0.35 21.17
C TYR A 168 -11.67 0.94 20.84
N ILE A 169 -11.10 0.59 19.67
CA ILE A 169 -9.80 1.11 19.23
C ILE A 169 -9.85 2.64 19.15
N GLN A 170 -10.86 3.23 18.50
CA GLN A 170 -10.96 4.70 18.39
C GLN A 170 -11.03 5.38 19.75
N ARG A 171 -11.73 4.80 20.74
CA ARG A 171 -11.82 5.35 22.10
C ARG A 171 -10.47 5.39 22.81
N THR A 172 -9.56 4.45 22.52
CA THR A 172 -8.20 4.49 23.11
C THR A 172 -7.39 5.73 22.66
N PHE A 173 -7.79 6.37 21.57
CA PHE A 173 -7.20 7.61 21.07
C PHE A 173 -7.84 8.89 21.61
N SER A 174 -8.84 8.79 22.50
CA SER A 174 -9.53 9.95 23.09
C SER A 174 -8.60 10.98 23.73
N ASN A 175 -7.45 10.53 24.24
CA ASN A 175 -6.45 11.36 24.89
C ASN A 175 -5.29 11.78 23.95
N PHE A 176 -5.33 11.45 22.66
CA PHE A 176 -4.34 11.91 21.71
C PHE A 176 -4.63 13.36 21.31
N ASN A 177 -3.60 14.20 21.30
CA ASN A 177 -3.69 15.58 20.81
C ASN A 177 -4.15 15.64 19.34
N ASN A 178 -3.88 14.60 18.57
CA ASN A 178 -4.40 14.43 17.21
C ASN A 178 -5.84 13.90 17.25
N LYS A 179 -6.82 14.79 17.21
CA LYS A 179 -8.24 14.47 17.46
C LYS A 179 -8.93 13.69 16.33
N GLN A 180 -8.27 13.45 15.21
CA GLN A 180 -8.89 12.79 14.05
C GLN A 180 -8.05 11.58 13.65
N ILE A 181 -8.28 10.49 14.37
CA ILE A 181 -7.69 9.18 14.07
C ILE A 181 -8.79 8.27 13.55
N ILE A 182 -8.55 7.66 12.39
CA ILE A 182 -9.49 6.75 11.76
C ILE A 182 -8.91 5.35 11.86
N CYS A 183 -9.77 4.38 12.19
CA CYS A 183 -9.39 2.98 12.15
C CYS A 183 -10.53 2.07 11.73
N TRP A 184 -10.17 0.89 11.23
CA TRP A 184 -11.06 -0.26 11.10
C TRP A 184 -10.26 -1.56 11.22
N THR A 185 -10.97 -2.59 11.62
CA THR A 185 -10.47 -3.96 11.66
C THR A 185 -11.22 -4.84 10.67
N ASP A 186 -10.54 -5.87 10.20
CA ASP A 186 -11.15 -6.98 9.47
C ASP A 186 -10.60 -8.29 10.03
N TYR A 187 -11.34 -9.36 9.78
CA TYR A 187 -10.94 -10.70 10.14
C TYR A 187 -11.08 -11.60 8.93
N PHE A 188 -10.06 -12.42 8.74
CA PHE A 188 -9.87 -13.35 7.64
C PHE A 188 -9.90 -14.78 8.21
N PRO A 189 -11.09 -15.40 8.34
CA PRO A 189 -11.25 -16.70 8.98
C PRO A 189 -10.43 -17.83 8.35
N LYS A 190 -10.22 -17.81 7.02
CA LYS A 190 -9.49 -18.89 6.33
C LYS A 190 -8.00 -18.78 6.59
N GLU A 191 -7.50 -17.55 6.66
CA GLU A 191 -6.10 -17.25 6.97
C GLU A 191 -5.83 -17.26 8.49
N LYS A 192 -6.88 -17.23 9.32
CA LYS A 192 -6.79 -17.06 10.78
C LYS A 192 -6.01 -15.79 11.15
N GLN A 193 -6.28 -14.73 10.39
CA GLN A 193 -5.60 -13.46 10.50
C GLN A 193 -6.59 -12.34 10.77
N SER A 194 -6.16 -11.37 11.55
CA SER A 194 -6.83 -10.09 11.67
C SER A 194 -6.01 -9.01 11.01
N TYR A 195 -6.71 -8.04 10.45
CA TYR A 195 -6.13 -6.84 9.89
C TYR A 195 -6.65 -5.64 10.69
N CYS A 196 -5.75 -4.74 11.07
CA CYS A 196 -6.09 -3.46 11.69
C CYS A 196 -5.36 -2.37 10.93
N HIS A 197 -6.08 -1.35 10.48
CA HIS A 197 -5.49 -0.17 9.88
C HIS A 197 -5.89 1.05 10.69
N ILE A 198 -4.91 1.80 11.16
CA ILE A 198 -5.07 3.02 11.94
C ILE A 198 -4.23 4.12 11.30
N TYR A 199 -4.81 5.31 11.11
CA TYR A 199 -4.06 6.45 10.60
C TYR A 199 -4.54 7.79 11.16
N SER A 200 -3.63 8.77 11.10
CA SER A 200 -3.88 10.19 11.36
C SER A 200 -4.53 10.86 10.15
N TYR A 201 -5.63 11.59 10.37
CA TYR A 201 -6.30 12.38 9.34
C TYR A 201 -5.70 13.80 9.27
N PRO A 202 -5.59 14.42 8.06
CA PRO A 202 -5.92 13.87 6.75
C PRO A 202 -4.87 12.86 6.27
N TYR A 203 -5.30 11.91 5.44
CA TYR A 203 -4.40 10.93 4.84
C TYR A 203 -3.46 11.57 3.82
N GLN A 204 -2.14 11.40 4.00
CA GLN A 204 -1.12 12.11 3.21
C GLN A 204 -0.44 11.27 2.13
N LEU A 205 -0.62 9.95 2.14
CA LEU A 205 0.11 9.06 1.24
C LEU A 205 -0.53 8.97 -0.15
N LYS A 206 0.31 8.69 -1.15
CA LYS A 206 -0.09 8.48 -2.54
C LYS A 206 -0.64 7.10 -2.84
N TYR A 207 -0.51 6.16 -1.91
CA TYR A 207 -0.96 4.80 -2.07
C TYR A 207 -1.81 4.41 -0.87
N TYR A 208 -2.78 3.54 -1.07
CA TYR A 208 -3.62 2.95 -0.04
C TYR A 208 -3.72 1.46 -0.32
N ASN A 209 -3.10 0.67 0.55
CA ASN A 209 -2.95 -0.76 0.31
C ASN A 209 -3.98 -1.58 1.08
N GLU A 210 -4.39 -2.69 0.48
CA GLU A 210 -5.17 -3.76 1.11
C GLU A 210 -6.51 -3.28 1.71
N ILE A 211 -7.22 -2.44 0.96
CA ILE A 211 -8.58 -2.03 1.32
C ILE A 211 -9.50 -3.25 1.33
N THR A 212 -10.22 -3.41 2.43
CA THR A 212 -11.10 -4.53 2.72
C THR A 212 -12.58 -4.10 2.65
N ASN A 213 -13.52 -5.06 2.69
CA ASN A 213 -14.96 -4.80 2.65
C ASN A 213 -15.46 -3.89 3.80
N ASN A 214 -14.75 -3.89 4.92
CA ASN A 214 -15.07 -3.05 6.08
C ASN A 214 -14.63 -1.59 5.91
N PHE A 215 -14.01 -1.23 4.78
CA PHE A 215 -13.58 0.14 4.50
C PHE A 215 -14.75 1.13 4.60
N PRO A 216 -14.67 2.12 5.51
CA PRO A 216 -15.79 3.01 5.80
C PRO A 216 -16.05 4.07 4.72
N GLY A 217 -15.12 4.26 3.76
CA GLY A 217 -15.14 5.38 2.83
C GLY A 217 -14.37 6.59 3.36
N GLY A 218 -14.75 7.79 2.92
CA GLY A 218 -14.01 9.04 3.15
C GLY A 218 -13.43 9.61 1.86
N ILE A 219 -12.83 10.81 1.87
CA ILE A 219 -12.26 11.45 0.68
C ILE A 219 -10.73 11.50 0.79
N PHE A 220 -10.04 10.85 -0.14
CA PHE A 220 -8.59 10.68 -0.11
C PHE A 220 -7.92 11.37 -1.31
N ILE A 221 -7.84 12.71 -1.26
CA ILE A 221 -7.37 13.55 -2.39
C ILE A 221 -5.92 13.28 -2.81
N ASN A 222 -5.08 12.74 -1.92
CA ASN A 222 -3.66 12.50 -2.18
C ASN A 222 -3.39 11.11 -2.78
N VAL A 223 -4.33 10.18 -2.65
CA VAL A 223 -4.15 8.79 -3.09
C VAL A 223 -4.25 8.70 -4.61
N ARG A 224 -3.31 7.98 -5.20
CA ARG A 224 -3.20 7.69 -6.63
C ARG A 224 -3.20 6.20 -6.90
N LYS A 225 -2.73 5.38 -5.95
CA LYS A 225 -2.64 3.93 -6.11
C LYS A 225 -3.47 3.24 -5.04
N VAL A 226 -4.36 2.34 -5.43
CA VAL A 226 -5.21 1.59 -4.52
C VAL A 226 -5.00 0.10 -4.75
N SER A 227 -4.86 -0.68 -3.68
CA SER A 227 -5.00 -2.13 -3.76
C SER A 227 -6.12 -2.64 -2.88
N LEU A 228 -6.87 -3.61 -3.40
CA LEU A 228 -8.03 -4.22 -2.75
C LEU A 228 -7.72 -5.68 -2.43
N TYR A 229 -8.03 -6.10 -1.21
CA TYR A 229 -7.90 -7.49 -0.75
C TYR A 229 -8.97 -7.85 0.27
N ASN A 230 -9.61 -9.01 0.09
CA ASN A 230 -10.54 -9.57 1.09
C ASN A 230 -10.81 -11.07 0.85
N GLU A 231 -11.16 -11.79 1.91
CA GLU A 231 -11.65 -13.17 1.82
C GLU A 231 -13.12 -13.27 1.36
N ARG A 232 -13.88 -12.17 1.43
CA ARG A 232 -15.26 -12.03 0.95
C ARG A 232 -15.27 -11.31 -0.40
N PRO A 233 -16.24 -11.57 -1.29
CA PRO A 233 -16.30 -10.88 -2.58
C PRO A 233 -16.50 -9.36 -2.42
N PHE A 234 -16.01 -8.59 -3.39
CA PHE A 234 -16.34 -7.18 -3.53
C PHE A 234 -17.55 -7.02 -4.45
N GLU A 235 -18.68 -6.58 -3.91
CA GLU A 235 -19.88 -6.31 -4.68
C GLU A 235 -19.80 -4.95 -5.40
N HIS A 236 -20.75 -4.68 -6.30
CA HIS A 236 -20.74 -3.47 -7.11
C HIS A 236 -20.73 -2.17 -6.26
N GLU A 237 -21.50 -2.16 -5.18
CA GLU A 237 -21.61 -1.04 -4.24
C GLU A 237 -20.27 -0.73 -3.55
N PHE A 238 -19.40 -1.73 -3.41
CA PHE A 238 -18.05 -1.52 -2.90
C PHE A 238 -17.23 -0.68 -3.89
N PHE A 239 -17.28 -1.00 -5.18
CA PHE A 239 -16.56 -0.23 -6.20
C PHE A 239 -17.09 1.22 -6.34
N LEU A 240 -18.39 1.44 -6.15
CA LEU A 240 -18.97 2.79 -6.03
C LEU A 240 -18.43 3.55 -4.80
N ARG A 241 -18.21 2.86 -3.68
CA ARG A 241 -17.56 3.46 -2.51
C ARG A 241 -16.11 3.83 -2.81
N ILE A 242 -15.35 2.96 -3.49
CA ILE A 242 -13.99 3.25 -3.94
C ILE A 242 -13.95 4.47 -4.87
N GLU A 243 -14.87 4.56 -5.83
CA GLU A 243 -14.99 5.68 -6.76
C GLU A 243 -15.17 7.03 -6.06
N LYS A 244 -16.11 7.09 -5.12
CA LYS A 244 -16.35 8.28 -4.30
C LYS A 244 -15.16 8.62 -3.40
N SER A 245 -14.44 7.60 -2.93
CA SER A 245 -13.34 7.79 -1.99
C SER A 245 -12.03 8.25 -2.61
N PHE A 246 -11.77 7.86 -3.86
CA PHE A 246 -10.47 8.08 -4.51
C PHE A 246 -10.66 8.84 -5.84
N PRO A 247 -11.02 10.13 -5.79
CA PRO A 247 -11.40 10.90 -6.98
C PRO A 247 -10.25 11.07 -8.00
N PHE A 248 -9.00 10.88 -7.59
CA PHE A 248 -7.81 11.01 -8.44
C PHE A 248 -7.03 9.68 -8.57
N MET A 249 -7.69 8.54 -8.37
CA MET A 249 -7.06 7.22 -8.49
C MET A 249 -6.54 6.99 -9.91
N GLU A 250 -5.25 6.65 -10.01
CA GLU A 250 -4.54 6.35 -11.25
C GLU A 250 -4.28 4.85 -11.43
N GLU A 251 -4.13 4.10 -10.33
CA GLU A 251 -3.82 2.66 -10.37
C GLU A 251 -4.72 1.89 -9.41
N LEU A 252 -5.34 0.82 -9.89
CA LEU A 252 -6.17 -0.08 -9.10
C LEU A 252 -5.68 -1.53 -9.24
N THR A 253 -5.29 -2.15 -8.14
CA THR A 253 -4.94 -3.57 -8.08
C THR A 253 -5.99 -4.31 -7.26
N ILE A 254 -6.50 -5.42 -7.79
CA ILE A 254 -7.50 -6.23 -7.10
C ILE A 254 -6.92 -7.63 -6.89
N ARG A 255 -7.00 -8.12 -5.64
CA ARG A 255 -6.61 -9.48 -5.26
C ARG A 255 -7.81 -10.10 -4.53
N ASN A 256 -8.65 -10.79 -5.28
CA ASN A 256 -9.85 -11.43 -4.73
C ASN A 256 -10.34 -12.56 -5.64
N HIS A 257 -10.26 -13.80 -5.16
CA HIS A 257 -10.67 -14.98 -5.93
C HIS A 257 -12.11 -15.41 -5.68
N LYS A 258 -12.89 -14.66 -4.88
CA LYS A 258 -14.29 -14.99 -4.61
C LYS A 258 -15.21 -14.46 -5.69
N GLN A 259 -16.18 -15.29 -6.05
CA GLN A 259 -17.29 -14.90 -6.91
C GLN A 259 -18.20 -13.91 -6.19
N GLN A 260 -18.66 -12.89 -6.91
CA GLN A 260 -19.71 -11.97 -6.45
C GLN A 260 -21.00 -12.76 -6.21
N ILE A 261 -21.63 -12.52 -5.06
CA ILE A 261 -22.90 -13.17 -4.70
C ILE A 261 -24.02 -12.50 -5.48
N ASN A 262 -24.02 -11.17 -5.54
CA ASN A 262 -25.05 -10.36 -6.17
C ASN A 262 -24.68 -10.02 -7.61
N LYS A 263 -24.50 -11.06 -8.44
CA LYS A 263 -24.27 -10.85 -9.87
C LYS A 263 -25.45 -10.12 -10.47
N GLN A 264 -25.23 -8.89 -10.93
CA GLN A 264 -26.24 -8.08 -11.62
C GLN A 264 -26.90 -8.80 -12.82
N PHE A 265 -26.26 -9.84 -13.39
CA PHE A 265 -26.81 -10.64 -14.48
C PHE A 265 -27.82 -11.72 -14.06
N ARG A 266 -27.88 -12.10 -12.77
CA ARG A 266 -28.79 -13.14 -12.29
C ARG A 266 -30.09 -12.51 -11.81
N LYS A 267 -30.92 -12.11 -12.77
CA LYS A 267 -32.35 -11.82 -12.61
C LYS A 267 -32.68 -11.01 -11.35
N SER A 268 -32.52 -9.69 -11.38
CA SER A 268 -33.32 -8.91 -10.46
C SER A 268 -34.78 -9.22 -10.81
N LYS A 269 -35.51 -9.85 -9.87
CA LYS A 269 -36.98 -9.94 -9.96
C LYS A 269 -37.63 -8.55 -9.87
N ASN A 270 -36.83 -7.53 -9.52
CA ASN A 270 -37.19 -6.13 -9.51
C ASN A 270 -36.42 -5.44 -10.63
N GLU A 271 -37.10 -5.18 -11.74
CA GLU A 271 -36.56 -4.51 -12.95
C GLU A 271 -36.14 -3.04 -12.72
N ASN A 272 -36.13 -2.54 -11.48
CA ASN A 272 -36.03 -1.11 -11.15
C ASN A 272 -34.78 -0.69 -10.35
N GLN A 273 -33.73 -1.51 -10.27
CA GLN A 273 -32.46 -1.06 -9.69
C GLN A 273 -31.37 -1.04 -10.77
N ASP A 274 -31.44 -0.03 -11.64
CA ASP A 274 -30.31 0.40 -12.43
C ASP A 274 -29.23 0.93 -11.47
N LEU A 275 -28.26 0.08 -11.15
CA LEU A 275 -27.08 0.50 -10.39
C LEU A 275 -26.25 1.46 -11.25
N SER A 276 -25.70 2.49 -10.62
CA SER A 276 -24.95 3.54 -11.31
C SER A 276 -23.71 2.99 -12.00
N ILE A 277 -23.48 3.37 -13.25
CA ILE A 277 -22.24 3.06 -13.97
C ILE A 277 -21.06 3.71 -13.25
N ILE A 278 -20.04 2.90 -12.92
CA ILE A 278 -18.86 3.35 -12.19
C ILE A 278 -17.89 4.06 -13.14
N LYS A 279 -17.32 5.19 -12.68
CA LYS A 279 -16.38 6.00 -13.46
C LYS A 279 -15.12 6.27 -12.65
N TYR A 280 -13.96 5.91 -13.19
CA TYR A 280 -12.67 6.30 -12.62
C TYR A 280 -11.94 7.21 -13.62
N PRO A 281 -12.18 8.55 -13.59
CA PRO A 281 -11.75 9.44 -14.68
C PRO A 281 -10.23 9.52 -14.89
N TYR A 282 -9.46 9.26 -13.83
CA TYR A 282 -8.00 9.36 -13.83
C TYR A 282 -7.30 8.01 -13.90
N LEU A 283 -8.05 6.92 -14.02
CA LEU A 283 -7.50 5.57 -14.01
C LEU A 283 -6.62 5.36 -15.23
N LYS A 284 -5.38 4.98 -14.99
CA LYS A 284 -4.35 4.68 -16.00
C LYS A 284 -4.01 3.21 -16.01
N GLN A 285 -4.18 2.51 -14.89
CA GLN A 285 -3.81 1.10 -14.77
C GLN A 285 -4.78 0.30 -13.91
N ILE A 286 -5.12 -0.90 -14.37
CA ILE A 286 -5.89 -1.90 -13.61
C ILE A 286 -5.14 -3.23 -13.61
N ASN A 287 -5.03 -3.88 -12.46
CA ASN A 287 -4.49 -5.23 -12.37
C ASN A 287 -5.54 -6.20 -11.82
N LEU A 288 -5.97 -7.14 -12.66
CA LEU A 288 -6.98 -8.17 -12.40
C LEU A 288 -6.41 -9.60 -12.46
N ILE A 289 -5.09 -9.77 -12.54
CA ILE A 289 -4.43 -11.07 -12.73
C ILE A 289 -4.83 -12.06 -11.61
N GLN A 290 -4.88 -11.60 -10.36
CA GLN A 290 -5.21 -12.40 -9.18
C GLN A 290 -6.68 -12.23 -8.76
N THR A 291 -7.61 -12.31 -9.72
CA THR A 291 -9.03 -12.10 -9.43
C THR A 291 -9.94 -13.17 -10.02
N CYS A 292 -11.15 -13.25 -9.48
CA CYS A 292 -12.26 -14.01 -10.06
C CYS A 292 -12.76 -13.38 -11.38
N ILE A 293 -13.32 -14.21 -12.26
CA ILE A 293 -13.93 -13.78 -13.53
C ILE A 293 -15.00 -12.69 -13.36
N ASP A 294 -15.69 -12.65 -12.22
CA ASP A 294 -16.74 -11.66 -11.95
C ASP A 294 -16.19 -10.22 -11.95
N TYR A 295 -14.92 -10.04 -11.56
CA TYR A 295 -14.27 -8.74 -11.62
C TYR A 295 -13.92 -8.35 -13.05
N TYR A 296 -13.60 -9.31 -13.93
CA TYR A 296 -13.46 -9.04 -15.36
C TYR A 296 -14.78 -8.55 -15.93
N GLU A 297 -15.91 -9.19 -15.56
CA GLU A 297 -17.22 -8.69 -15.96
C GLU A 297 -17.51 -7.28 -15.41
N GLN A 298 -17.14 -7.01 -14.15
CA GLN A 298 -17.31 -5.70 -13.51
C GLN A 298 -16.60 -4.57 -14.28
N PHE A 299 -15.39 -4.81 -14.80
CA PHE A 299 -14.60 -3.78 -15.49
C PHE A 299 -14.77 -3.77 -17.01
N LEU A 300 -15.03 -4.91 -17.64
CA LEU A 300 -15.14 -5.00 -19.10
C LEU A 300 -16.55 -4.68 -19.61
N PHE A 301 -17.61 -4.85 -18.84
CA PHE A 301 -18.96 -4.50 -19.32
C PHE A 301 -19.22 -3.00 -19.22
N ASP A 302 -19.64 -2.42 -20.34
CA ASP A 302 -20.03 -1.01 -20.44
C ASP A 302 -21.28 -0.65 -19.61
N THR A 303 -22.12 -1.64 -19.31
CA THR A 303 -23.28 -1.47 -18.42
C THR A 303 -22.90 -1.34 -16.94
N LYS A 304 -21.63 -1.61 -16.57
CA LYS A 304 -21.17 -1.60 -15.17
C LYS A 304 -20.11 -0.54 -14.90
N MET A 305 -19.26 -0.31 -15.90
CA MET A 305 -18.08 0.52 -15.80
C MET A 305 -17.93 1.34 -17.07
N ASP A 306 -17.54 2.59 -16.94
CA ASP A 306 -17.12 3.44 -18.04
C ASP A 306 -15.62 3.71 -17.87
N LEU A 307 -14.78 2.88 -18.52
CA LEU A 307 -13.33 3.01 -18.43
C LEU A 307 -12.86 4.32 -19.06
N ALA A 308 -11.80 4.91 -18.50
CA ALA A 308 -11.08 6.01 -19.14
C ALA A 308 -10.36 5.52 -20.42
N PHE A 309 -10.10 6.44 -21.35
CA PHE A 309 -9.30 6.13 -22.53
C PHE A 309 -7.82 5.98 -22.17
N GLY A 310 -7.15 4.99 -22.74
CA GLY A 310 -5.72 4.78 -22.52
C GLY A 310 -5.38 4.04 -21.23
N VAL A 311 -6.30 3.21 -20.73
CA VAL A 311 -6.06 2.38 -19.55
C VAL A 311 -5.19 1.18 -19.91
N ARG A 312 -4.19 0.89 -19.07
CA ARG A 312 -3.39 -0.33 -19.10
C ARG A 312 -4.03 -1.40 -18.24
N VAL A 313 -4.17 -2.62 -18.73
CA VAL A 313 -4.83 -3.69 -17.97
C VAL A 313 -3.96 -4.95 -17.90
N GLY A 314 -3.74 -5.46 -16.69
CA GLY A 314 -3.16 -6.79 -16.45
C GLY A 314 -4.28 -7.81 -16.21
N MET A 315 -4.32 -8.87 -17.02
CA MET A 315 -5.40 -9.87 -17.02
C MET A 315 -4.89 -11.26 -17.39
N MET A 316 -5.63 -12.31 -16.98
CA MET A 316 -5.44 -13.68 -17.45
C MET A 316 -6.15 -13.87 -18.80
N PHE A 317 -5.43 -14.34 -19.81
CA PHE A 317 -5.96 -14.47 -21.17
C PHE A 317 -7.25 -15.29 -21.25
N GLU A 318 -7.27 -16.45 -20.61
CA GLU A 318 -8.41 -17.36 -20.64
C GLU A 318 -9.68 -16.73 -20.06
N LEU A 319 -9.56 -15.93 -18.99
CA LEU A 319 -10.70 -15.25 -18.39
C LEU A 319 -11.23 -14.12 -19.27
N VAL A 320 -10.34 -13.38 -19.96
CA VAL A 320 -10.77 -12.37 -20.94
C VAL A 320 -11.51 -13.04 -22.09
N LYS A 321 -10.96 -14.13 -22.62
CA LYS A 321 -11.58 -14.91 -23.69
C LYS A 321 -12.96 -15.42 -23.29
N GLU A 322 -13.13 -15.89 -22.07
CA GLU A 322 -14.41 -16.33 -21.53
C GLU A 322 -15.41 -15.16 -21.43
N VAL A 323 -15.04 -14.06 -20.76
CA VAL A 323 -15.92 -12.90 -20.53
C VAL A 323 -16.37 -12.24 -21.84
N THR A 324 -15.46 -12.13 -22.79
CA THR A 324 -15.70 -11.52 -24.11
C THR A 324 -16.34 -12.49 -25.10
N HIS A 325 -16.60 -13.74 -24.71
CA HIS A 325 -17.09 -14.81 -25.58
C HIS A 325 -16.22 -14.95 -26.84
N ASN A 326 -14.94 -15.26 -26.67
CA ASN A 326 -13.94 -15.28 -27.74
C ASN A 326 -13.89 -13.95 -28.51
N PHE A 327 -13.96 -12.81 -27.81
CA PHE A 327 -13.89 -11.47 -28.41
C PHE A 327 -15.03 -11.16 -29.40
N THR A 328 -16.21 -11.76 -29.19
CA THR A 328 -17.41 -11.51 -30.02
C THR A 328 -18.53 -10.77 -29.26
N ARG A 329 -18.43 -10.63 -27.94
CA ARG A 329 -19.48 -10.04 -27.11
C ARG A 329 -19.54 -8.53 -27.24
N ASN A 330 -20.65 -7.97 -27.71
CA ASN A 330 -20.77 -6.52 -27.93
C ASN A 330 -20.68 -5.69 -26.64
N ARG A 331 -21.28 -6.16 -25.53
CA ARG A 331 -21.34 -5.41 -24.25
C ARG A 331 -19.96 -5.15 -23.60
N THR A 332 -18.93 -5.88 -24.02
CA THR A 332 -17.56 -5.68 -23.51
C THR A 332 -16.69 -4.87 -24.46
N ARG A 333 -17.15 -4.66 -25.70
CA ARG A 333 -16.37 -4.05 -26.78
C ARG A 333 -16.03 -2.59 -26.50
N ASN A 334 -16.98 -1.82 -25.95
CA ASN A 334 -16.79 -0.40 -25.69
C ASN A 334 -15.66 -0.12 -24.69
N ASN A 335 -15.57 -0.90 -23.61
CA ASN A 335 -14.49 -0.74 -22.64
C ASN A 335 -13.17 -1.34 -23.14
N CYS A 336 -13.21 -2.48 -23.83
CA CYS A 336 -12.01 -3.06 -24.45
C CYS A 336 -11.37 -2.13 -25.48
N ALA A 337 -12.18 -1.37 -26.23
CA ALA A 337 -11.67 -0.41 -27.20
C ALA A 337 -10.87 0.75 -26.57
N LYS A 338 -11.09 1.05 -25.29
CA LYS A 338 -10.40 2.13 -24.56
C LYS A 338 -9.08 1.70 -23.93
N ILE A 339 -8.77 0.41 -23.94
CA ILE A 339 -7.53 -0.12 -23.38
C ILE A 339 -6.41 0.14 -24.39
N ASN A 340 -5.26 0.66 -23.92
CA ASN A 340 -4.09 0.94 -24.77
C ASN A 340 -2.90 0.00 -24.52
N TYR A 341 -3.00 -0.85 -23.51
CA TYR A 341 -2.01 -1.85 -23.18
C TYR A 341 -2.68 -2.99 -22.44
N VAL A 342 -2.48 -4.22 -22.90
CA VAL A 342 -2.95 -5.41 -22.21
C VAL A 342 -1.74 -6.30 -21.94
N ASN A 343 -1.49 -6.58 -20.66
CA ASN A 343 -0.59 -7.66 -20.27
C ASN A 343 -1.45 -8.90 -20.04
N LEU A 344 -1.32 -9.87 -20.95
CA LEU A 344 -2.05 -11.13 -20.89
C LEU A 344 -1.15 -12.24 -20.36
N CYS A 345 -1.39 -12.65 -19.12
CA CYS A 345 -0.69 -13.79 -18.56
C CYS A 345 -1.32 -15.10 -19.04
N THR A 346 -0.51 -15.99 -19.63
CA THR A 346 -0.90 -17.37 -19.93
C THR A 346 -0.35 -18.31 -18.85
N GLY A 347 -1.25 -18.93 -18.08
CA GLY A 347 -0.90 -19.93 -17.06
C GLY A 347 -0.90 -19.41 -15.61
N ILE A 348 -0.97 -20.35 -14.66
CA ILE A 348 -0.90 -20.08 -13.22
C ILE A 348 0.58 -19.90 -12.84
N GLN A 349 1.22 -18.83 -13.33
CA GLN A 349 2.44 -18.39 -12.67
C GLN A 349 2.01 -17.67 -11.39
N TYR A 350 2.24 -18.31 -10.25
CA TYR A 350 2.09 -17.69 -8.93
C TYR A 350 3.04 -16.49 -8.86
N ALA A 351 2.55 -15.31 -9.26
CA ALA A 351 3.27 -14.06 -9.16
C ALA A 351 3.41 -13.69 -7.68
N GLY A 352 4.50 -14.12 -7.06
CA GLY A 352 4.94 -13.56 -5.79
C GLY A 352 5.34 -12.09 -6.01
N TYR A 353 4.59 -11.16 -5.43
CA TYR A 353 4.95 -9.77 -5.07
C TYR A 353 5.97 -8.99 -5.94
N SER A 354 5.99 -9.21 -7.25
CA SER A 354 6.78 -8.42 -8.18
C SER A 354 5.91 -7.28 -8.72
N ASP A 355 6.17 -6.07 -8.24
CA ASP A 355 5.62 -4.82 -8.80
C ASP A 355 6.18 -4.53 -10.21
N ASN A 356 7.16 -5.32 -10.68
CA ASN A 356 7.79 -5.16 -11.99
C ASN A 356 7.29 -6.26 -12.93
N PHE A 357 6.39 -5.88 -13.83
CA PHE A 357 5.82 -6.74 -14.86
C PHE A 357 6.75 -6.75 -16.09
N SER A 358 7.58 -7.78 -16.22
CA SER A 358 8.28 -8.08 -17.47
C SER A 358 7.87 -9.48 -17.94
N GLY A 359 6.67 -9.59 -18.52
CA GLY A 359 6.25 -10.78 -19.26
C GLY A 359 7.02 -10.85 -20.58
N GLY A 360 7.40 -12.06 -21.01
CA GLY A 360 8.03 -12.26 -22.32
C GLY A 360 7.01 -12.03 -23.44
N LYS A 361 7.45 -11.34 -24.51
CA LYS A 361 6.61 -10.99 -25.66
C LYS A 361 5.90 -12.21 -26.24
N GLN A 362 4.58 -12.29 -26.11
CA GLN A 362 3.79 -13.32 -26.78
C GLN A 362 3.00 -12.68 -27.93
N GLN A 363 3.19 -13.19 -29.15
CA GLN A 363 2.40 -12.72 -30.29
C GLN A 363 0.94 -13.17 -30.12
N LEU A 364 0.04 -12.23 -29.83
CA LEU A 364 -1.39 -12.51 -29.79
C LEU A 364 -1.97 -12.74 -31.19
N PRO A 365 -3.02 -13.58 -31.30
CA PRO A 365 -3.77 -13.73 -32.55
C PRO A 365 -4.28 -12.40 -33.12
N GLU A 366 -4.20 -12.23 -34.44
CA GLU A 366 -4.58 -10.98 -35.10
C GLU A 366 -6.03 -10.56 -34.86
N TYR A 367 -6.95 -11.52 -34.70
CA TYR A 367 -8.37 -11.24 -34.46
C TYR A 367 -8.63 -10.46 -33.16
N ILE A 368 -7.67 -10.44 -32.22
CA ILE A 368 -7.78 -9.68 -30.97
C ILE A 368 -7.62 -8.17 -31.22
N LYS A 369 -6.88 -7.78 -32.27
CA LYS A 369 -6.62 -6.36 -32.60
C LYS A 369 -7.91 -5.59 -32.89
N ASP A 370 -8.92 -6.23 -33.47
CA ASP A 370 -10.24 -5.62 -33.73
C ASP A 370 -11.01 -5.30 -32.44
N TYR A 371 -10.67 -6.00 -31.36
CA TYR A 371 -11.27 -5.84 -30.04
C TYR A 371 -10.49 -4.86 -29.15
N PHE A 372 -9.22 -4.62 -29.49
CA PHE A 372 -8.25 -3.78 -28.78
C PHE A 372 -7.47 -2.89 -29.76
N PRO A 373 -8.15 -1.96 -30.46
CA PRO A 373 -7.61 -1.25 -31.63
C PRO A 373 -6.45 -0.30 -31.30
N HIS A 374 -6.28 0.07 -30.03
CA HIS A 374 -5.25 1.03 -29.59
C HIS A 374 -4.15 0.37 -28.75
N THR A 375 -4.13 -0.95 -28.67
CA THR A 375 -3.32 -1.66 -27.69
C THR A 375 -1.94 -2.00 -28.19
N GLN A 376 -0.92 -1.56 -27.45
CA GLN A 376 0.40 -2.18 -27.48
C GLN A 376 0.33 -3.46 -26.63
N ILE A 377 0.61 -4.60 -27.24
CA ILE A 377 0.49 -5.92 -26.62
C ILE A 377 1.90 -6.43 -26.34
N ASP A 378 2.18 -6.81 -25.08
CA ASP A 378 3.38 -7.53 -24.67
C ASP A 378 3.03 -8.92 -24.12
#